data_AF-A0A3A8ER39-F1
#
_entry.id   AF-A0A3A8ER39-F1
#
_cell.length_a   1.000
_cell.length_b   1.000
_cell.length_c   1.000
_cell.angle_alpha   90.00
_cell.angle_beta   90.00
_cell.angle_gamma   90.00
#
_symmetry.space_group_name_H-M   'P 1'
#
loop_
_entity.id
_entity.type
_entity.pdbx_description
1 polymer ?
#
loop_
_entity_poly.entity_id
_entity_poly.type
_entity_poly.pdbx_seq_one_letter_code
_entity_poly.pdbx_strand_id
1 'polypeptide(L)'
;MNNSKIDKYAIENYTPETYPKLFKQVGLKGLIEIQQHDIDSADLVSKLPECDFVEYVGHSSTKSNYPGQIASFVDCKNGKRFYVVNRLIDK
;
A
#
# COMPACT_ATOMS: atom_id res chain seq x y z
N MET A 1 16.62 -3.09 -4.60
CA MET A 1 16.67 -3.89 -3.36
C MET A 1 15.68 -5.03 -3.52
N ASN A 2 16.16 -6.27 -3.72
CA ASN A 2 15.27 -7.44 -3.69
C ASN A 2 14.95 -7.74 -2.24
N ASN A 3 13.86 -7.17 -1.73
CA ASN A 3 13.38 -7.49 -0.40
C ASN A 3 12.69 -8.86 -0.47
N SER A 4 13.38 -9.91 -0.05
CA SER A 4 12.93 -11.30 -0.15
C SER A 4 11.69 -11.62 0.69
N LYS A 5 11.21 -10.65 1.47
CA LYS A 5 10.05 -10.73 2.34
C LYS A 5 8.76 -10.13 1.75
N ILE A 6 8.75 -9.81 0.46
CA ILE A 6 7.57 -9.25 -0.21
C ILE A 6 7.20 -10.17 -1.37
N ASP A 7 5.94 -10.59 -1.46
CA ASP A 7 5.46 -11.34 -2.62
C ASP A 7 5.60 -10.50 -3.89
N LYS A 8 6.01 -11.14 -4.99
CA LYS A 8 6.15 -10.50 -6.30
C LYS A 8 4.84 -9.88 -6.80
N TYR A 9 3.70 -10.33 -6.30
CA TYR A 9 2.36 -9.83 -6.62
C TYR A 9 1.65 -9.22 -5.40
N ALA A 10 2.39 -8.91 -4.33
CA ALA A 10 1.78 -8.31 -3.14
C ALA A 10 1.14 -6.95 -3.43
N ILE A 11 1.69 -6.20 -4.39
CA ILE A 11 1.28 -4.82 -4.64
C ILE A 11 0.38 -4.79 -5.88
N GLU A 12 -0.83 -4.25 -5.70
CA GLU A 12 -1.78 -3.99 -6.78
C GLU A 12 -1.20 -3.05 -7.84
N ASN A 13 -1.65 -3.19 -9.09
CA ASN A 13 -1.29 -2.28 -10.17
C ASN A 13 -2.44 -1.30 -10.45
N TYR A 14 -2.28 -0.06 -10.04
CA TYR A 14 -3.29 0.98 -10.21
C TYR A 14 -3.23 1.60 -11.60
N THR A 15 -4.17 1.21 -12.47
CA THR A 15 -4.38 1.87 -13.76
C THR A 15 -5.77 2.50 -13.84
N PRO A 16 -6.00 3.50 -14.72
CA PRO A 16 -7.33 4.06 -14.92
C PRO A 16 -8.38 3.03 -15.34
N GLU A 17 -7.96 1.97 -16.03
CA GLU A 17 -8.82 0.90 -16.53
C GLU A 17 -9.20 -0.08 -15.40
N THR A 18 -8.26 -0.44 -14.54
CA THR A 18 -8.49 -1.36 -13.42
C THR A 18 -9.16 -0.66 -12.22
N TYR A 19 -8.88 0.63 -12.02
CA TYR A 19 -9.41 1.44 -10.91
C TYR A 19 -10.08 2.76 -11.38
N PRO A 20 -11.13 2.71 -12.22
CA PRO A 20 -11.73 3.92 -12.80
C PRO A 20 -12.38 4.83 -11.75
N LYS A 21 -12.90 4.27 -10.66
CA LYS A 21 -13.49 5.04 -9.55
C LYS A 21 -12.43 5.83 -8.79
N LEU A 22 -11.30 5.20 -8.47
CA LEU A 22 -10.19 5.84 -7.78
C LEU A 22 -9.56 6.90 -8.69
N PHE A 23 -9.35 6.58 -9.97
CA PHE A 23 -8.87 7.52 -10.98
C PHE A 23 -9.72 8.80 -11.04
N LYS A 24 -11.05 8.66 -11.02
CA LYS A 24 -11.96 9.82 -11.03
C LYS A 24 -11.79 10.70 -9.78
N GLN A 25 -11.37 10.14 -8.65
CA GLN A 25 -11.21 10.87 -7.39
C GLN A 25 -9.85 11.57 -7.30
N VAL A 26 -8.76 10.89 -7.69
CA VAL A 26 -7.38 11.36 -7.42
C VAL A 26 -6.61 11.74 -8.70
N GLY A 27 -7.16 11.44 -9.87
CA GLY A 27 -6.52 11.65 -11.16
C GLY A 27 -5.30 10.74 -11.39
N LEU A 28 -4.61 10.93 -12.52
CA LEU A 28 -3.46 10.11 -12.89
C LEU A 28 -2.31 10.26 -11.89
N LYS A 29 -2.05 11.49 -11.45
CA LYS A 29 -0.98 11.79 -10.47
C LYS A 29 -1.25 11.11 -9.14
N GLY A 30 -2.49 11.17 -8.64
CA GLY A 30 -2.87 10.52 -7.41
C GLY A 30 -2.76 8.99 -7.48
N LEU A 31 -3.09 8.36 -8.62
CA LEU A 31 -2.87 6.92 -8.79
C LEU A 31 -1.39 6.55 -8.68
N ILE A 32 -0.51 7.32 -9.31
CA ILE A 32 0.94 7.10 -9.24
C ILE A 32 1.45 7.30 -7.81
N GLU A 33 0.96 8.33 -7.10
CA GLU A 33 1.34 8.59 -5.71
C GLU A 33 0.85 7.49 -4.76
N ILE A 34 -0.36 6.96 -4.97
CA ILE A 34 -0.89 5.81 -4.23
C ILE A 34 -0.07 4.56 -4.52
N GLN A 35 0.23 4.28 -5.79
CA GLN A 35 1.07 3.15 -6.19
C GLN A 35 2.43 3.19 -5.48
N GLN A 36 3.07 4.36 -5.48
CA GLN A 36 4.35 4.52 -4.78
C GLN A 36 4.20 4.38 -3.27
N HIS A 37 3.11 4.89 -2.70
CA HIS A 37 2.83 4.72 -1.28
C HIS A 37 2.64 3.25 -0.88
N ASP A 38 1.97 2.44 -1.71
CA ASP A 38 1.83 0.99 -1.48
C ASP A 38 3.20 0.29 -1.54
N ILE A 39 4.06 0.64 -2.51
CA ILE A 39 5.45 0.13 -2.59
C ILE A 39 6.24 0.46 -1.33
N ASP A 40 6.19 1.73 -0.89
CA ASP A 40 6.90 2.19 0.30
C ASP A 40 6.35 1.49 1.57
N SER A 41 5.04 1.27 1.62
CA SER A 41 4.36 0.58 2.74
C SER A 41 4.78 -0.87 2.85
N ALA A 42 4.85 -1.59 1.72
CA ALA A 42 5.34 -2.96 1.66
C ALA A 42 6.77 -3.05 2.22
N ASP A 43 7.64 -2.13 1.78
CA ASP A 43 9.04 -2.10 2.21
C ASP A 43 9.18 -1.76 3.70
N LEU A 44 8.41 -0.80 4.22
CA LEU A 44 8.40 -0.47 5.65
C LEU A 44 7.96 -1.65 6.52
N VAL A 45 6.85 -2.30 6.16
CA VAL A 45 6.28 -3.39 6.97
C VAL A 45 7.12 -4.66 6.87
N SER A 46 7.72 -4.95 5.72
CA SER A 46 8.61 -6.12 5.56
C SER A 46 9.85 -6.10 6.47
N LYS A 47 10.24 -4.92 6.96
CA LYS A 47 11.35 -4.73 7.91
C LYS A 47 10.94 -4.95 9.37
N LEU A 48 9.65 -5.02 9.66
CA LEU A 48 9.16 -5.27 11.01
C LEU A 48 9.42 -6.74 11.40
N PRO A 49 9.91 -7.01 12.62
CA PRO A 49 10.03 -8.39 13.11
C PRO A 49 8.66 -9.08 13.24
N GLU A 50 7.58 -8.30 13.37
CA GLU A 50 6.22 -8.80 13.45
C GLU A 50 5.66 -9.28 12.11
N CYS A 51 6.24 -8.90 10.96
CA CYS A 51 5.83 -9.36 9.64
C CYS A 51 6.82 -10.39 9.10
N ASP A 52 6.32 -11.59 8.81
CA ASP A 52 7.12 -12.69 8.27
C ASP A 52 7.31 -12.55 6.75
N PHE A 53 6.22 -12.29 6.03
CA PHE A 53 6.20 -12.16 4.58
C PHE A 53 5.00 -11.30 4.16
N VAL A 54 5.22 -10.18 3.48
CA VAL A 54 4.16 -9.33 2.94
C VAL A 54 3.51 -10.04 1.75
N GLU A 55 2.23 -10.38 1.86
CA GLU A 55 1.49 -11.09 0.81
C GLU A 55 0.53 -10.19 0.05
N TYR A 56 0.10 -9.08 0.64
CA TYR A 56 -0.82 -8.15 0.00
C TYR A 56 -0.68 -6.72 0.52
N VAL A 57 -0.81 -5.74 -0.38
CA VAL A 57 -0.84 -4.32 -0.09
C VAL A 57 -1.92 -3.66 -0.94
N GLY A 58 -2.74 -2.84 -0.29
CA GLY A 58 -3.77 -2.09 -0.98
C GLY A 58 -4.06 -0.73 -0.38
N HIS A 59 -4.58 0.15 -1.21
CA HIS A 59 -5.04 1.47 -0.84
C HIS A 59 -6.27 1.40 0.06
N SER A 60 -6.21 2.05 1.22
CA SER A 60 -7.34 2.18 2.14
C SER A 60 -8.18 3.41 1.80
N SER A 61 -9.29 3.21 1.10
CA SER A 61 -10.22 4.29 0.77
C SER A 61 -10.93 4.89 1.99
N THR A 62 -11.03 4.14 3.10
CA THR A 62 -11.67 4.61 4.34
C THR A 62 -10.74 5.41 5.25
N LYS A 63 -9.43 5.19 5.16
CA LYS A 63 -8.41 5.93 5.93
C LYS A 63 -7.66 6.97 5.09
N SER A 64 -7.88 7.03 3.77
CA SER A 64 -7.26 8.03 2.90
C SER A 64 -8.15 9.26 2.71
N ASN A 65 -7.53 10.42 2.64
CA ASN A 65 -8.15 11.67 2.23
C ASN A 65 -7.19 12.42 1.31
N TYR A 66 -7.15 12.00 0.04
CA TYR A 66 -6.28 12.59 -0.96
C TYR A 66 -6.66 14.06 -1.24
N PRO A 67 -5.69 15.00 -1.39
CA PRO A 67 -4.23 14.79 -1.39
C PRO A 67 -3.55 14.87 -0.02
N GLY A 68 -4.29 15.15 1.06
CA GLY A 68 -3.68 15.39 2.39
C GLY A 68 -3.19 14.13 3.10
N GLN A 69 -3.82 12.98 2.84
CA GLN A 69 -3.52 11.73 3.52
C GLN A 69 -3.70 10.54 2.59
N ILE A 70 -2.66 9.71 2.46
CA ILE A 70 -2.72 8.41 1.80
C ILE A 70 -2.49 7.34 2.87
N ALA A 71 -3.39 6.36 2.92
CA ALA A 71 -3.29 5.23 3.81
C ALA A 71 -3.31 3.94 2.99
N SER A 72 -2.41 3.02 3.31
CA SER A 72 -2.35 1.67 2.74
C SER A 72 -2.45 0.66 3.85
N PHE A 73 -3.09 -0.48 3.59
CA PHE A 73 -3.02 -1.62 4.48
C PHE A 73 -2.07 -2.65 3.90
N VAL A 74 -1.28 -3.29 4.76
CA VAL A 74 -0.31 -4.30 4.42
C VAL A 74 -0.64 -5.56 5.21
N ASP A 75 -0.92 -6.65 4.49
CA ASP A 75 -1.18 -7.95 5.07
C ASP A 75 0.07 -8.83 4.97
N CYS A 76 0.41 -9.43 6.09
CA CYS A 76 1.47 -10.39 6.23
C CYS A 76 0.90 -11.81 6.29
N LYS A 77 1.66 -12.79 5.77
CA LYS A 77 1.29 -14.21 5.71
C LYS A 77 0.97 -14.81 7.09
N ASN A 78 1.58 -14.30 8.16
CA ASN A 78 1.24 -14.68 9.53
C ASN A 78 -0.12 -14.14 10.03
N GLY A 79 -0.91 -13.49 9.17
CA GLY A 79 -2.24 -12.98 9.45
C GLY A 79 -2.28 -11.59 10.09
N LYS A 80 -1.13 -10.92 10.25
CA LYS A 80 -1.09 -9.54 10.76
C LYS A 80 -1.36 -8.53 9.65
N ARG A 81 -2.22 -7.56 9.95
CA ARG A 81 -2.47 -6.39 9.12
C ARG A 81 -1.88 -5.15 9.76
N PHE A 82 -1.12 -4.38 9.00
CA PHE A 82 -0.59 -3.08 9.37
C PHE A 82 -1.26 -2.00 8.53
N TYR A 83 -1.41 -0.80 9.10
CA TYR A 83 -1.80 0.38 8.34
C TYR A 83 -0.60 1.32 8.26
N VAL A 84 -0.35 1.85 7.08
CA VAL A 84 0.68 2.86 6.85
C VAL A 84 -0.02 4.11 6.38
N VAL A 85 0.12 5.21 7.12
CA VAL A 85 -0.48 6.50 6.81
C VAL A 85 0.65 7.49 6.54
N ASN A 86 0.70 8.06 5.34
CA ASN A 86 1.76 8.98 4.91
C ASN A 86 3.18 8.44 5.20
N ARG A 87 3.42 7.15 4.90
CA ARG A 87 4.69 6.43 5.15
C ARG A 87 5.06 6.25 6.63
N LEU A 88 4.10 6.38 7.53
CA LEU A 88 4.26 6.07 8.95
C LEU A 88 3.36 4.89 9.30
N ILE A 89 3.92 3.88 9.95
CA ILE A 89 3.14 2.73 10.43
C ILE A 89 2.25 3.21 11.60
N ASP A 90 0.94 3.15 11.39
CA ASP A 90 -0.10 3.42 12.38
C ASP A 90 -0.19 2.20 13.31
N LYS A 91 0.26 2.37 14.57
CA LYS A 91 0.41 1.30 15.57
C LYS A 91 -0.85 1.09 16.39
#